data_AF-A0A8B9MP14-F1
#
_entry.id   AF-A0A8B9MP14-F1
#
_cell.length_a   1.000
_cell.length_b   1.000
_cell.length_c   1.000
_cell.angle_alpha   90.00
_cell.angle_beta   90.00
_cell.angle_gamma   90.00
#
_symmetry.space_group_name_H-M   'P 1'
#
loop_
_entity.id
_entity.type
_entity.pdbx_description
1 polymer ?
#
loop_
_entity_poly.entity_id
_entity_poly.type
_entity_poly.pdbx_seq_one_letter_code
_entity_poly.pdbx_strand_id
1 'polypeptide(L)'
;PAGRGRSSPRPRGRGDNGRFLLLAALIAAYLSAGATVFSALESPSEAAAQLRWNRTLHNFSRIFNISLPELRAFLRSYEAAMAAGIRVDALRPRWDFPGAFYFVGTVVSTIGE
;
A
#
# COMPACT_ATOMS: atom_id res chain seq x y z
N PRO A 1 -3.27 -52.08 -46.79
CA PRO A 1 -4.61 -51.63 -46.34
C PRO A 1 -4.53 -51.04 -44.91
N ALA A 2 -4.28 -49.74 -44.78
CA ALA A 2 -5.31 -48.68 -44.57
C ALA A 2 -6.11 -48.90 -43.25
N GLY A 3 -6.12 -48.00 -42.25
CA GLY A 3 -5.72 -46.60 -42.23
C GLY A 3 -5.50 -46.05 -40.80
N ARG A 4 -4.79 -44.93 -40.78
CA ARG A 4 -4.37 -44.11 -39.63
C ARG A 4 -5.55 -43.27 -39.12
N GLY A 5 -5.99 -43.50 -37.89
CA GLY A 5 -6.86 -42.56 -37.17
C GLY A 5 -6.01 -41.45 -36.53
N ARG A 6 -5.84 -40.31 -37.22
CA ARG A 6 -5.28 -39.09 -36.62
C ARG A 6 -6.31 -38.49 -35.67
N SER A 7 -6.04 -38.53 -34.38
CA SER A 7 -6.73 -37.71 -33.37
C SER A 7 -6.23 -36.27 -33.49
N SER A 8 -7.04 -35.41 -34.10
CA SER A 8 -6.80 -33.96 -34.13
C SER A 8 -6.90 -33.37 -32.72
N PRO A 9 -6.00 -32.49 -32.27
CA PRO A 9 -6.19 -31.74 -31.04
C PRO A 9 -7.33 -30.74 -31.26
N ARG A 10 -8.37 -30.79 -30.42
CA ARG A 10 -9.40 -29.75 -30.40
C ARG A 10 -8.72 -28.41 -30.05
N PRO A 11 -8.93 -27.33 -30.81
CA PRO A 11 -8.47 -26.02 -30.39
C PRO A 11 -9.21 -25.63 -29.10
N ARG A 12 -8.51 -25.65 -27.97
CA ARG A 12 -8.93 -24.93 -26.77
C ARG A 12 -8.74 -23.44 -27.07
N GLY A 13 -9.82 -22.68 -27.25
CA GLY A 13 -9.64 -21.24 -27.44
C GLY A 13 -10.85 -20.52 -28.03
N ARG A 14 -11.77 -20.10 -27.17
CA ARG A 14 -12.53 -18.84 -27.28
C ARG A 14 -13.45 -18.61 -26.07
N GLY A 15 -14.05 -19.70 -25.56
CA GLY A 15 -15.11 -19.65 -24.55
C GLY A 15 -14.67 -19.25 -23.14
N ASP A 16 -13.44 -19.58 -22.75
CA ASP A 16 -12.94 -19.25 -21.41
C ASP A 16 -12.50 -17.78 -21.30
N ASN A 17 -11.94 -17.21 -22.36
CA ASN A 17 -11.46 -15.82 -22.39
C ASN A 17 -12.58 -14.80 -22.14
N GLY A 18 -13.79 -15.06 -22.62
CA GLY A 18 -14.95 -14.19 -22.38
C GLY A 18 -15.34 -14.14 -20.90
N ARG A 19 -15.26 -15.26 -20.19
CA ARG A 19 -15.52 -15.33 -18.74
C ARG A 19 -14.43 -14.64 -17.94
N PHE A 20 -13.15 -14.82 -18.33
CA PHE A 20 -12.04 -14.11 -17.71
C PHE A 20 -12.12 -12.60 -17.91
N LEU A 21 -12.48 -12.13 -19.11
CA LEU A 21 -12.68 -10.71 -19.40
C LEU A 21 -13.89 -10.15 -18.64
N LEU A 22 -14.99 -10.89 -18.57
CA LEU A 22 -16.17 -10.51 -17.79
C LEU A 22 -15.83 -10.42 -16.29
N LEU A 23 -15.11 -11.40 -15.76
CA LEU A 23 -14.66 -11.40 -14.37
C LEU A 23 -13.71 -10.22 -14.09
N ALA A 24 -12.74 -9.97 -14.98
CA ALA A 24 -11.82 -8.84 -14.85
C ALA A 24 -12.57 -7.50 -14.87
N ALA A 25 -13.56 -7.34 -15.76
CA ALA A 25 -14.40 -6.15 -15.81
C ALA A 25 -15.25 -5.99 -14.54
N LEU A 26 -15.81 -7.07 -14.01
CA LEU A 26 -16.58 -7.06 -12.76
C LEU A 26 -15.70 -6.72 -11.55
N ILE A 27 -14.49 -7.28 -11.47
CA ILE A 27 -13.50 -6.94 -10.45
C ILE A 27 -13.11 -5.46 -10.55
N ALA A 28 -12.80 -4.97 -11.77
CA ALA A 28 -12.46 -3.58 -11.97
C ALA A 28 -13.60 -2.65 -11.53
N ALA A 29 -14.85 -2.95 -11.92
CA ALA A 29 -16.02 -2.18 -11.51
C ALA A 29 -16.20 -2.18 -9.98
N TYR A 30 -16.04 -3.34 -9.34
CA TYR A 30 -16.09 -3.46 -7.88
C TYR A 30 -14.99 -2.63 -7.19
N LEU A 31 -13.75 -2.71 -7.68
CA LEU A 31 -12.64 -1.93 -7.14
C LEU A 31 -12.84 -0.43 -7.34
N SER A 32 -13.35 0.02 -8.50
CA SER A 32 -13.65 1.43 -8.74
C SER A 32 -14.78 1.94 -7.85
N ALA A 33 -15.81 1.13 -7.61
CA ALA A 33 -16.88 1.46 -6.67
C ALA A 33 -16.32 1.59 -5.24
N GLY A 34 -15.51 0.62 -4.80
CA GLY A 34 -14.82 0.67 -3.51
C GLY A 34 -13.94 1.92 -3.39
N ALA A 35 -13.09 2.20 -4.37
CA ALA A 35 -12.19 3.36 -4.38
C ALA A 35 -12.96 4.69 -4.30
N THR A 36 -14.10 4.81 -4.98
CA THR A 36 -14.94 6.02 -4.93
C THR A 36 -15.54 6.21 -3.54
N VAL A 37 -16.05 5.13 -2.93
CA VAL A 37 -16.62 5.18 -1.57
C VAL A 37 -15.54 5.50 -0.54
N PHE A 38 -14.41 4.79 -0.54
CA PHE A 38 -13.29 5.05 0.37
C PHE A 38 -12.74 6.46 0.19
N SER A 39 -12.53 6.91 -1.05
CA SER A 39 -12.10 8.28 -1.32
C SER A 39 -13.09 9.29 -0.75
N ALA A 40 -14.40 9.14 -0.97
CA ALA A 40 -15.39 10.08 -0.45
C ALA A 40 -15.44 10.11 1.08
N LEU A 41 -15.26 8.95 1.73
CA LEU A 41 -15.29 8.84 3.19
C LEU A 41 -13.99 9.32 3.85
N GLU A 42 -12.83 9.04 3.26
CA GLU A 42 -11.53 9.34 3.87
C GLU A 42 -10.94 10.70 3.46
N SER A 43 -11.26 11.24 2.28
CA SER A 43 -10.70 12.54 1.85
C SER A 43 -10.95 13.67 2.86
N PRO A 44 -12.14 13.79 3.50
CA PRO A 44 -12.36 14.81 4.52
C PRO A 44 -11.51 14.60 5.78
N SER A 45 -11.28 13.34 6.17
CA SER A 45 -10.49 13.01 7.35
C SER A 45 -9.01 13.30 7.11
N GLU A 46 -8.52 13.03 5.90
CA GLU A 46 -7.17 13.36 5.44
C GLU A 46 -6.94 14.88 5.43
N ALA A 47 -7.87 15.64 4.83
CA ALA A 47 -7.79 17.10 4.83
C ALA A 47 -7.77 17.67 6.26
N ALA A 48 -8.60 17.13 7.15
CA ALA A 48 -8.59 17.53 8.55
C ALA A 48 -7.27 17.17 9.27
N ALA A 49 -6.68 16.02 8.95
CA ALA A 49 -5.37 15.62 9.47
C ALA A 49 -4.25 16.55 8.98
N GLN A 50 -4.23 16.91 7.70
CA GLN A 50 -3.29 17.88 7.13
C GLN A 50 -3.42 19.26 7.79
N LEU A 51 -4.65 19.73 8.04
CA LEU A 51 -4.89 21.00 8.74
C LEU A 51 -4.44 20.95 10.20
N ARG A 52 -4.65 19.83 10.91
CA ARG A 52 -4.13 19.64 12.27
C ARG A 52 -2.61 19.64 12.27
N TRP A 53 -1.99 18.90 11.35
CA TRP A 53 -0.54 18.84 11.20
C TRP A 53 0.08 20.22 10.96
N ASN A 54 -0.45 20.98 10.00
CA ASN A 54 0.08 22.32 9.70
C ASN A 54 -0.08 23.27 10.90
N ARG A 55 -1.20 23.18 11.64
CA ARG A 55 -1.38 23.94 12.89
C ARG A 55 -0.34 23.57 13.94
N THR A 56 -0.06 22.28 14.13
CA THR A 56 0.98 21.82 15.06
C THR A 56 2.35 22.36 14.68
N LEU A 57 2.73 22.32 13.40
CA LEU A 57 4.00 22.86 12.92
C LEU A 57 4.12 24.38 13.13
N HIS A 58 3.07 25.12 12.78
CA HIS A 58 3.05 26.57 12.99
C HIS A 58 3.12 26.93 14.47
N ASN A 59 2.41 26.19 15.33
CA ASN A 59 2.45 26.42 16.78
C ASN A 59 3.85 26.13 17.34
N PHE A 60 4.45 25.00 16.97
CA PHE A 60 5.80 24.63 17.39
C PHE A 60 6.83 25.66 16.94
N SER A 61 6.80 26.06 15.66
CA SER A 61 7.65 27.11 15.10
C SER A 61 7.53 28.43 15.88
N ARG A 62 6.31 28.83 16.28
CA ARG A 62 6.07 30.03 17.10
C ARG A 62 6.59 29.89 18.53
N ILE A 63 6.31 28.77 19.20
CA ILE A 63 6.71 28.54 20.59
C ILE A 63 8.24 28.56 20.74
N PHE A 64 8.95 27.94 19.79
CA PHE A 64 10.41 27.82 19.83
C PHE A 64 11.13 28.87 18.98
N ASN A 65 10.40 29.80 18.34
CA ASN A 65 10.93 30.83 17.45
C ASN A 65 11.84 30.28 16.33
N ILE A 66 11.51 29.09 15.81
CA ILE A 66 12.25 28.41 14.74
C ILE A 66 11.61 28.78 13.40
N SER A 67 12.42 28.98 12.35
CA SER A 67 11.85 29.24 11.03
C SER A 67 11.11 27.99 10.51
N LEU A 68 9.87 28.20 10.04
CA LEU A 68 9.06 27.13 9.47
C LEU A 68 9.72 26.36 8.30
N PRO A 69 10.46 27.00 7.37
CA PRO A 69 11.15 26.26 6.31
C PRO A 69 12.27 25.36 6.85
N GLU A 70 13.03 25.79 7.86
CA GLU A 70 14.06 24.95 8.49
C GLU A 70 13.43 23.76 9.23
N LEU A 71 12.35 23.99 9.98
CA LEU A 71 11.61 22.92 10.66
C LEU A 71 11.11 21.87 9.65
N ARG A 72 10.58 22.30 8.50
CA ARG A 72 10.16 21.38 7.43
C ARG A 72 11.33 20.65 6.79
N ALA A 73 12.47 21.30 6.61
CA ALA A 73 13.66 20.65 6.10
C ALA A 73 14.17 19.55 7.04
N PHE A 74 14.16 19.82 8.35
CA PHE A 74 14.48 18.84 9.38
C PHE A 74 13.49 17.66 9.41
N LEU A 75 12.18 17.92 9.29
CA LEU A 75 11.18 16.85 9.24
C LEU A 75 11.35 15.96 8.01
N ARG A 76 11.70 16.53 6.85
CA ARG A 76 12.01 15.74 5.65
C ARG A 76 13.24 14.84 5.83
N SER A 77 14.29 15.32 6.49
CA SER A 77 15.45 14.48 6.77
C SER A 77 15.12 13.38 7.80
N TYR A 78 14.28 13.69 8.79
CA TYR A 78 13.75 12.71 9.73
C TYR A 78 12.90 11.62 9.04
N GLU A 79 12.00 12.00 8.14
CA GLU A 79 11.21 11.06 7.32
C GLU A 79 12.11 10.17 6.45
N ALA A 80 13.14 10.73 5.83
CA ALA A 80 14.11 9.97 5.04
C ALA A 80 14.90 8.96 5.90
N ALA A 81 15.30 9.35 7.11
CA ALA A 81 15.95 8.46 8.06
C ALA A 81 15.01 7.33 8.52
N MET A 82 13.74 7.67 8.79
CA MET A 82 12.71 6.70 9.16
C MET A 82 12.43 5.70 8.03
N ALA A 83 12.33 6.15 6.78
CA ALA A 83 12.17 5.30 5.61
C ALA A 83 13.37 4.36 5.42
N ALA A 84 14.58 4.81 5.77
CA ALA A 84 15.78 3.98 5.82
C ALA A 84 15.81 3.00 7.01
N GLY A 85 14.80 3.02 7.89
CA GLY A 85 14.68 2.15 9.05
C GLY A 85 15.47 2.61 10.28
N ILE A 86 15.98 3.85 10.27
CA ILE A 86 16.70 4.45 11.39
C ILE A 86 15.67 5.04 12.35
N ARG A 87 15.34 4.30 13.42
CA ARG A 87 14.47 4.77 14.51
C ARG A 87 15.31 5.44 15.60
N VAL A 88 14.88 6.63 16.02
CA VAL A 88 15.53 7.40 17.10
C VAL A 88 15.35 6.69 18.46
N ASP A 89 14.24 5.97 18.64
CA ASP A 89 14.00 5.10 19.81
C ASP A 89 14.57 3.70 19.58
N ALA A 90 15.90 3.58 19.59
CA ALA A 90 16.61 2.31 19.39
C ALA A 90 16.58 1.37 20.61
N LEU A 91 15.49 1.33 21.38
CA LEU A 91 15.39 0.46 22.58
C LEU A 91 15.14 -1.02 22.21
N ARG A 92 14.68 -1.32 20.99
CA ARG A 92 14.52 -2.68 20.46
C ARG A 92 14.79 -2.69 18.95
N PRO A 93 15.82 -3.41 18.45
CA PRO A 93 16.00 -3.62 17.02
C PRO A 93 14.78 -4.30 16.41
N ARG A 94 14.23 -3.79 15.28
CA ARG A 94 13.06 -4.42 14.61
C ARG A 94 13.31 -5.85 14.11
N TRP A 95 14.59 -6.18 13.91
CA TRP A 95 15.06 -7.49 13.46
C TRP A 95 15.56 -8.33 14.63
N ASP A 96 14.93 -8.22 15.79
CA ASP A 96 15.10 -9.23 16.83
C ASP A 96 14.41 -10.54 16.38
N PHE A 97 14.86 -11.68 16.92
CA PHE A 97 14.34 -12.99 16.55
C PHE A 97 12.79 -13.08 16.62
N PRO A 98 12.11 -12.50 17.64
CA PRO A 98 10.65 -12.43 17.68
C PRO A 98 10.03 -11.56 16.56
N GLY A 99 10.61 -10.39 16.26
CA GLY A 99 10.13 -9.52 15.17
C GLY A 99 10.30 -10.14 13.79
N ALA A 100 11.42 -10.83 13.55
CA ALA A 100 11.67 -11.57 12.31
C ALA A 100 10.70 -12.77 12.16
N PHE A 101 10.41 -13.49 13.24
CA PHE A 101 9.45 -14.60 13.24
C PHE A 101 8.02 -14.13 12.92
N TYR A 102 7.59 -13.01 13.51
CA TYR A 102 6.28 -12.41 13.23
C TYR A 102 6.16 -11.97 11.76
N PHE A 103 7.20 -11.34 11.21
CA PHE A 103 7.23 -10.92 9.80
C PHE A 103 7.11 -12.11 8.83
N VAL A 104 7.84 -13.20 9.06
CA VAL A 104 7.67 -14.41 8.25
C VAL A 104 6.26 -14.97 8.40
N GLY A 105 5.69 -14.91 9.61
CA GLY A 105 4.30 -15.29 9.88
C GLY A 105 3.27 -14.49 9.08
N THR A 106 3.41 -13.16 8.97
CA THR A 106 2.49 -12.30 8.20
C THR A 106 2.64 -12.48 6.69
N VAL A 107 3.86 -12.75 6.20
CA VAL A 107 4.12 -13.10 4.79
C VAL A 107 3.47 -14.44 4.42
N VAL A 108 3.62 -15.45 5.27
CA VAL A 108 3.06 -16.79 5.05
C VAL A 108 1.53 -16.81 5.21
N SER A 109 0.97 -16.01 6.11
CA SER A 109 -0.48 -15.92 6.33
C SER A 109 -1.21 -15.02 5.33
N THR A 110 -0.50 -14.40 4.38
CA THR A 110 -1.04 -13.41 3.42
C THR A 110 -1.62 -12.15 4.07
N ILE A 111 -1.25 -11.87 5.32
CA ILE A 111 -1.68 -10.65 6.05
C ILE A 111 -0.82 -9.45 5.67
N GLY A 112 0.48 -9.66 5.46
CA GLY A 112 1.48 -8.71 4.92
C GLY A 112 1.17 -7.21 5.07
N GLU A 113 1.60 -6.61 6.18
CA GLU A 113 1.74 -5.16 6.36
C GLU A 113 3.03 -4.64 5.70
#